data_AF-A0A7V5T7W0-F1
#
_entry.id   AF-A0A7V5T7W0-F1
#
_cell.length_a   1.000
_cell.length_b   1.000
_cell.length_c   1.000
_cell.angle_alpha   90.00
_cell.angle_beta   90.00
_cell.angle_gamma   90.00
#
_symmetry.space_group_name_H-M   'P 1'
#
loop_
_entity.id
_entity.type
_entity.pdbx_description
1 polymer ?
#
loop_
_entity_poly.entity_id
_entity_poly.type
_entity_poly.pdbx_seq_one_letter_code
_entity_poly.pdbx_strand_id
1 'polypeptide(L)'
;MVGRAETSTGTTRIGDASERRSRMSKRGITGEMLLPEVIRRFPATRAVFDRYGLRGCGGPEGPRETIAWFARLHGVPLERLLEELNAVAEDAAPTGEIVFRPTRADTIYRPFFLAGLATLFTLGCAWGAVNLWLMGTRQNFAGVDYSWILAHGHAMVFGVVGFFIMGFAYQAFPRFKHTNLWRPTLAFATLPLMAAGIALQAGAHLLAPRGPFLALGLLAGTLQLLAVALFAWVLRQTFRQA
;
A
#
# COMPACT_ATOMS: atom_id res chain seq x y z
N MET A 1 20.12 12.71 -82.64
CA MET A 1 19.82 11.40 -82.01
C MET A 1 20.78 11.24 -80.84
N VAL A 2 20.33 11.51 -79.60
CA VAL A 2 19.91 10.51 -78.59
C VAL A 2 21.09 9.62 -78.18
N GLY A 3 21.52 9.47 -76.93
CA GLY A 3 21.05 9.96 -75.63
C GLY A 3 22.06 9.49 -74.56
N ARG A 4 22.31 10.31 -73.53
CA ARG A 4 23.25 10.06 -72.44
C ARG A 4 22.46 9.63 -71.19
N ALA A 5 22.96 8.61 -70.49
CA ALA A 5 22.34 8.01 -69.31
C ALA A 5 22.22 8.99 -68.13
N GLU A 6 21.05 9.02 -67.48
CA GLU A 6 20.86 9.64 -66.17
C GLU A 6 20.72 8.56 -65.09
N THR A 7 21.69 8.57 -64.19
CA THR A 7 21.74 7.83 -62.94
C THR A 7 20.74 8.42 -61.93
N SER A 8 19.73 7.63 -61.56
CA SER A 8 18.85 7.88 -60.40
C SER A 8 19.68 7.92 -59.11
N THR A 9 19.91 9.13 -58.60
CA THR A 9 20.50 9.33 -57.28
C THR A 9 19.37 9.75 -56.35
N GLY A 10 18.78 8.76 -55.67
CA GLY A 10 17.76 8.99 -54.64
C GLY A 10 18.37 9.72 -53.45
N THR A 11 18.24 11.04 -53.42
CA THR A 11 18.54 11.85 -52.24
C THR A 11 17.51 11.54 -51.16
N THR A 12 17.87 10.67 -50.22
CA THR A 12 17.16 10.49 -48.95
C THR A 12 17.14 11.83 -48.21
N ARG A 13 16.00 12.51 -48.24
CA ARG A 13 15.80 13.81 -47.61
C ARG A 13 16.03 13.69 -46.10
N ILE A 14 16.96 14.50 -45.59
CA ILE A 14 17.23 14.77 -44.16
C ILE A 14 15.97 15.30 -43.41
N GLY A 15 14.87 15.60 -44.14
CA GLY A 15 13.57 15.95 -43.58
C GLY A 15 12.81 14.82 -42.86
N ASP A 16 13.01 13.55 -43.20
CA ASP A 16 12.17 12.45 -42.67
C ASP A 16 12.48 12.11 -41.19
N ALA A 17 13.72 12.30 -40.73
CA ALA A 17 14.08 12.04 -39.32
C ALA A 17 13.62 13.17 -38.37
N SER A 18 13.66 14.42 -38.84
CA SER A 18 13.16 15.60 -38.12
C SER A 18 11.63 15.62 -38.07
N GLU A 19 10.97 15.30 -39.20
CA GLU A 19 9.52 15.16 -39.24
C GLU A 19 9.03 13.91 -38.50
N ARG A 20 9.74 12.77 -38.52
CA ARG A 20 9.42 11.63 -37.64
C ARG A 20 9.60 11.98 -36.16
N ARG A 21 10.65 12.70 -35.78
CA ARG A 21 10.82 13.19 -34.39
C ARG A 21 9.71 14.16 -33.99
N SER A 22 9.34 15.10 -34.87
CA SER A 22 8.25 16.07 -34.69
C SER A 22 6.86 15.40 -34.64
N ARG A 23 6.64 14.37 -35.46
CA ARG A 23 5.37 13.63 -35.56
C ARG A 23 5.24 12.54 -34.49
N MET A 24 6.35 12.03 -33.96
CA MET A 24 6.38 11.19 -32.75
C MET A 24 6.30 12.01 -31.45
N SER A 25 6.74 13.27 -31.48
CA SER A 25 6.49 14.29 -30.45
C SER A 25 5.00 14.69 -30.42
N LYS A 26 4.28 14.64 -31.56
CA LYS A 26 2.85 14.94 -31.66
C LYS A 26 1.87 13.84 -31.20
N ARG A 27 2.33 12.64 -30.84
CA ARG A 27 1.46 11.66 -30.17
C ARG A 27 1.64 11.84 -28.67
N GLY A 28 0.91 12.80 -28.13
CA GLY A 28 0.85 13.04 -26.68
C GLY A 28 0.50 11.77 -25.90
N ILE A 29 0.80 11.79 -24.61
CA ILE A 29 0.35 10.79 -23.65
C ILE A 29 -1.18 10.71 -23.72
N THR A 30 -1.71 9.49 -23.83
CA THR A 30 -3.15 9.21 -23.92
C THR A 30 -3.62 8.29 -22.81
N GLY A 31 -4.92 8.27 -22.53
CA GLY A 31 -5.52 7.47 -21.45
C GLY A 31 -5.29 5.96 -21.56
N GLU A 32 -5.12 5.43 -22.78
CA GLU A 32 -4.94 3.99 -23.02
C GLU A 32 -3.50 3.51 -22.79
N MET A 33 -2.55 4.45 -22.66
CA MET A 33 -1.16 4.09 -22.38
C MET A 33 -1.01 3.55 -20.97
N LEU A 34 -0.08 2.61 -20.80
CA LEU A 34 0.24 2.05 -19.49
C LEU A 34 1.12 3.03 -18.69
N LEU A 35 0.82 3.17 -17.39
CA LEU A 35 1.63 3.94 -16.43
C LEU A 35 3.14 3.64 -16.56
N PRO A 36 3.60 2.38 -16.47
CA PRO A 36 5.01 2.06 -16.52
C PRO A 36 5.67 2.43 -17.85
N GLU A 37 4.97 2.35 -18.97
CA GLU A 37 5.51 2.74 -20.28
C GLU A 37 5.72 4.26 -20.36
N VAL A 38 4.74 5.01 -19.86
CA VAL A 38 4.81 6.48 -19.81
C VAL A 38 5.87 6.96 -18.83
N ILE A 39 5.96 6.36 -17.64
CA ILE A 39 6.99 6.70 -16.65
C ILE A 39 8.39 6.36 -17.17
N ARG A 40 8.58 5.22 -17.84
CA ARG A 40 9.88 4.88 -18.46
C ARG A 40 10.27 5.84 -19.57
N ARG A 41 9.30 6.25 -20.40
CA ARG A 41 9.55 7.15 -21.53
C ARG A 41 9.72 8.61 -21.09
N PHE A 42 9.00 9.01 -20.04
CA PHE A 42 8.99 10.37 -19.50
C PHE A 42 9.08 10.31 -17.97
N PRO A 43 10.28 10.09 -17.39
CA PRO A 43 10.49 9.92 -15.94
C PRO A 43 9.89 11.01 -15.05
N ALA A 44 9.86 12.26 -15.53
CA ALA A 44 9.29 13.39 -14.81
C ALA A 44 7.77 13.25 -14.54
N THR A 45 7.06 12.47 -15.35
CA THR A 45 5.62 12.20 -15.16
C THR A 45 5.31 11.46 -13.86
N ARG A 46 6.29 10.75 -13.26
CA ARG A 46 6.12 10.07 -11.97
C ARG A 46 5.66 11.03 -10.88
N ALA A 47 6.21 12.24 -10.86
CA ALA A 47 5.85 13.26 -9.87
C ALA A 47 4.37 13.68 -10.00
N VAL A 48 3.84 13.71 -11.22
CA VAL A 48 2.42 14.01 -11.50
C VAL A 48 1.54 12.91 -10.92
N PHE A 49 1.81 11.64 -11.26
CA PHE A 49 1.05 10.50 -10.73
C PHE A 49 1.13 10.40 -9.20
N ASP A 50 2.28 10.73 -8.61
CA ASP A 50 2.47 10.73 -7.16
C ASP A 50 1.56 11.74 -6.45
N ARG A 51 1.32 12.91 -7.05
CA ARG A 51 0.35 13.89 -6.52
C ARG A 51 -1.08 13.34 -6.51
N TYR A 52 -1.38 12.46 -7.45
CA TYR A 52 -2.69 11.84 -7.64
C TYR A 52 -2.82 10.46 -6.99
N GLY A 53 -1.93 10.11 -6.05
CA GLY A 53 -2.09 8.92 -5.20
C GLY A 53 -1.27 7.70 -5.60
N LEU A 54 -0.35 7.80 -6.57
CA LEU A 54 0.54 6.69 -6.94
C LEU A 54 1.68 6.44 -5.92
N ARG A 55 1.92 7.37 -4.99
CA ARG A 55 3.05 7.30 -4.02
C ARG A 55 3.08 5.97 -3.27
N GLY A 56 4.20 5.26 -3.34
CA GLY A 56 4.39 3.99 -2.62
C GLY A 56 3.60 2.79 -3.14
N CYS A 57 2.92 2.92 -4.29
CA CYS A 57 2.26 1.83 -4.99
C CYS A 57 3.02 1.47 -6.28
N GLY A 58 3.06 0.17 -6.59
CA GLY A 58 3.56 -0.33 -7.88
C GLY A 58 5.07 -0.19 -8.13
N GLY A 59 5.87 0.15 -7.11
CA GLY A 59 7.32 0.34 -7.28
C GLY A 59 7.68 1.58 -8.10
N PRO A 60 8.91 1.66 -8.65
CA PRO A 60 9.40 2.85 -9.35
C PRO A 60 8.55 3.24 -10.57
N GLU A 61 8.16 2.25 -11.36
CA GLU A 61 7.40 2.45 -12.61
C GLU A 61 5.88 2.45 -12.40
N GLY A 62 5.40 2.13 -11.20
CA GLY A 62 3.97 1.97 -10.95
C GLY A 62 3.39 0.63 -11.43
N PRO A 63 2.12 0.35 -11.10
CA PRO A 63 1.43 -0.87 -11.50
C PRO A 63 1.15 -0.90 -13.01
N ARG A 64 0.98 -2.10 -13.57
CA ARG A 64 0.68 -2.29 -15.00
C ARG A 64 -0.81 -2.04 -15.28
N GLU A 65 -1.20 -0.77 -15.27
CA GLU A 65 -2.57 -0.31 -15.56
C GLU A 65 -2.55 0.90 -16.52
N THR A 66 -3.70 1.20 -17.12
CA THR A 66 -3.83 2.34 -18.03
C THR A 66 -4.01 3.66 -17.26
N ILE A 67 -3.63 4.78 -17.86
CA ILE A 67 -3.82 6.12 -17.27
C ILE A 67 -5.30 6.40 -17.03
N ALA A 68 -6.19 5.98 -17.93
CA ALA A 68 -7.63 6.13 -17.77
C ALA A 68 -8.16 5.34 -16.56
N TRP A 69 -7.64 4.12 -16.33
CA TRP A 69 -8.01 3.33 -15.16
C TRP A 69 -7.52 3.99 -13.88
N PHE A 70 -6.26 4.45 -13.85
CA PHE A 70 -5.70 5.18 -12.72
C PHE A 70 -6.55 6.43 -12.38
N ALA A 71 -6.86 7.26 -13.39
CA ALA A 71 -7.67 8.45 -13.22
C ALA A 71 -9.04 8.13 -12.61
N ARG A 72 -9.71 7.06 -13.11
CA ARG A 72 -11.00 6.60 -12.57
C ARG A 72 -10.89 6.10 -11.13
N LEU A 73 -9.89 5.26 -10.83
CA LEU A 73 -9.72 4.70 -9.49
C LEU A 73 -9.44 5.80 -8.45
N HIS A 74 -8.64 6.78 -8.83
CA HIS A 74 -8.23 7.88 -7.96
C HIS A 74 -9.19 9.08 -8.00
N GLY A 75 -10.26 9.03 -8.80
CA GLY A 75 -11.24 10.12 -8.89
C GLY A 75 -10.65 11.42 -9.47
N VAL A 76 -9.70 11.31 -10.39
CA VAL A 76 -9.02 12.43 -11.06
C VAL A 76 -9.64 12.64 -12.44
N PRO A 77 -9.98 13.88 -12.84
CA PRO A 77 -10.41 14.16 -14.21
C PRO A 77 -9.32 13.77 -15.21
N LEU A 78 -9.64 12.87 -16.14
CA LEU A 78 -8.66 12.29 -17.06
C LEU A 78 -8.03 13.37 -17.94
N GLU A 79 -8.83 14.32 -18.41
CA GLU A 79 -8.41 15.41 -19.29
C GLU A 79 -7.32 16.25 -18.61
N ARG A 80 -7.58 16.70 -17.37
CA ARG A 80 -6.61 17.45 -16.57
C ARG A 80 -5.34 16.65 -16.30
N LEU A 81 -5.46 15.36 -16.00
CA LEU A 81 -4.30 14.50 -15.79
C LEU A 81 -3.46 14.41 -17.06
N LEU A 82 -4.08 14.21 -18.21
CA LEU A 82 -3.38 14.14 -19.50
C LEU A 82 -2.73 15.48 -19.85
N GLU A 83 -3.37 16.61 -19.59
CA GLU A 83 -2.78 17.94 -19.78
C GLU A 83 -1.49 18.11 -18.95
N GLU A 84 -1.54 17.82 -17.65
CA GLU A 84 -0.37 17.91 -16.77
C GLU A 84 0.75 16.95 -17.17
N LEU A 85 0.40 15.72 -17.58
CA LEU A 85 1.38 14.72 -18.04
C LEU A 85 2.06 15.15 -19.34
N ASN A 86 1.29 15.66 -20.30
CA ASN A 86 1.83 16.13 -21.58
C ASN A 86 2.72 17.36 -21.40
N ALA A 87 2.30 18.33 -20.57
CA ALA A 87 3.12 19.51 -20.27
C ALA A 87 4.49 19.13 -19.68
N VAL A 88 4.51 18.21 -18.70
CA VAL A 88 5.75 17.73 -18.09
C VAL A 88 6.60 16.91 -19.07
N ALA A 89 5.97 16.16 -19.98
CA ALA A 89 6.67 15.39 -21.00
C ALA A 89 7.30 16.25 -22.11
N GLU A 90 6.71 17.41 -22.40
CA GLU A 90 7.23 18.39 -23.36
C GLU A 90 8.43 19.17 -22.80
N ASP A 91 8.39 19.54 -21.51
CA ASP A 91 9.44 20.30 -20.83
C ASP A 91 10.67 19.45 -20.43
N ALA A 92 10.49 18.14 -20.24
CA ALA A 92 11.55 17.25 -19.75
C ALA A 92 12.38 16.63 -20.89
N ALA A 93 13.71 16.68 -20.77
CA ALA A 93 14.59 15.90 -21.63
C ALA A 93 14.26 14.39 -21.49
N PRO A 94 14.17 13.60 -22.58
CA PRO A 94 13.61 12.24 -22.58
C PRO A 94 14.32 11.16 -21.74
N THR A 95 15.33 11.50 -20.94
CA THR A 95 16.14 10.53 -20.21
C THR A 95 16.68 11.16 -18.92
N GLY A 96 16.01 10.86 -17.81
CA GLY A 96 16.49 11.11 -16.46
C GLY A 96 16.31 9.84 -15.61
N GLU A 97 17.22 9.58 -14.68
CA GLU A 97 17.11 8.43 -13.79
C GLU A 97 15.91 8.59 -12.85
N ILE A 98 15.04 7.58 -12.76
CA ILE A 98 13.90 7.60 -11.83
C ILE A 98 14.45 7.37 -10.42
N VAL A 99 14.67 8.44 -9.66
CA VAL A 99 15.09 8.32 -8.24
C VAL A 99 13.86 8.01 -7.36
N PHE A 100 13.38 6.78 -7.40
CA PHE A 100 12.35 6.29 -6.47
C PHE A 100 13.00 5.83 -5.16
N ARG A 101 12.77 6.57 -4.06
CA ARG A 101 13.12 6.13 -2.71
C ARG A 101 11.84 5.88 -1.92
N PRO A 102 11.51 4.62 -1.57
CA PRO A 102 10.33 4.33 -0.77
C PRO A 102 10.46 5.01 0.59
N THR A 103 9.47 5.80 0.95
CA THR A 103 9.42 6.45 2.26
C THR A 103 8.91 5.46 3.31
N ARG A 104 9.11 5.77 4.61
CA ARG A 104 8.54 4.97 5.70
C ARG A 104 7.02 4.86 5.62
N ALA A 105 6.34 5.90 5.09
CA ALA A 105 4.90 5.87 4.87
C ALA A 105 4.48 4.85 3.81
N ASP A 106 5.35 4.61 2.81
CA ASP A 106 5.07 3.68 1.71
C ASP A 106 5.19 2.21 2.13
N THR A 107 5.96 1.94 3.18
CA THR A 107 6.22 0.59 3.71
C THR A 107 5.56 0.32 5.05
N ILE A 108 4.77 1.27 5.57
CA ILE A 108 4.21 1.21 6.93
C ILE A 108 3.30 0.00 7.13
N TYR A 109 2.60 -0.46 6.09
CA TYR A 109 1.71 -1.62 6.14
C TYR A 109 2.43 -2.95 6.41
N ARG A 110 3.67 -3.09 5.95
CA ARG A 110 4.43 -4.35 6.03
C ARG A 110 4.54 -4.89 7.45
N PRO A 111 5.07 -4.15 8.44
CA PRO A 111 5.22 -4.65 9.81
C PRO A 111 3.87 -5.03 10.43
N PHE A 112 2.78 -4.33 10.10
CA PHE A 112 1.43 -4.70 10.56
C PHE A 112 1.00 -6.04 9.95
N PHE A 113 1.19 -6.24 8.64
CA PHE A 113 0.85 -7.52 8.00
C PHE A 113 1.72 -8.67 8.53
N LEU A 114 3.01 -8.43 8.76
CA LEU A 114 3.88 -9.42 9.41
C LEU A 114 3.42 -9.75 10.83
N ALA A 115 3.02 -8.76 11.64
CA ALA A 115 2.48 -8.98 12.97
C ALA A 115 1.14 -9.73 12.94
N GLY A 116 0.28 -9.42 11.97
CA GLY A 116 -0.97 -10.13 11.70
C GLY A 116 -0.73 -11.59 11.32
N LEU A 117 0.22 -11.86 10.42
CA LEU A 117 0.63 -13.22 10.03
C LEU A 117 1.27 -13.97 11.21
N ALA A 118 2.14 -13.33 11.96
CA ALA A 118 2.75 -13.92 13.15
C ALA A 118 1.67 -14.33 14.16
N THR A 119 0.69 -13.45 14.41
CA THR A 119 -0.45 -13.75 15.30
C THR A 119 -1.32 -14.86 14.74
N LEU A 120 -1.59 -14.84 13.42
CA LEU A 120 -2.37 -15.87 12.73
C LEU A 120 -1.74 -17.24 12.90
N PHE A 121 -0.44 -17.40 12.64
CA PHE A 121 0.19 -18.72 12.73
C PHE A 121 0.40 -19.19 14.18
N THR A 122 0.57 -18.28 15.13
CA THR A 122 0.79 -18.60 16.55
C THR A 122 -0.52 -18.72 17.34
N LEU A 123 -1.05 -17.60 17.83
CA LEU A 123 -2.25 -17.54 18.65
C LEU A 123 -3.54 -17.87 17.88
N GLY A 124 -3.49 -17.83 16.55
CA GLY A 124 -4.55 -18.32 15.66
C GLY A 124 -4.48 -19.83 15.45
N CYS A 125 -3.74 -20.26 14.42
CA CYS A 125 -3.69 -21.62 13.92
C CYS A 125 -3.10 -22.60 14.94
N ALA A 126 -1.92 -22.34 15.51
CA ALA A 126 -1.29 -23.29 16.43
C ALA A 126 -2.11 -23.45 17.71
N TRP A 127 -2.53 -22.33 18.32
CA TRP A 127 -3.39 -22.38 19.50
C TRP A 127 -4.77 -22.99 19.22
N GLY A 128 -5.38 -22.63 18.09
CA GLY A 128 -6.65 -23.19 17.64
C GLY A 128 -6.56 -24.71 17.42
N ALA A 129 -5.47 -25.18 16.81
CA ALA A 129 -5.20 -26.60 16.63
C ALA A 129 -5.04 -27.32 17.98
N VAL A 130 -4.36 -26.71 18.96
CA VAL A 130 -4.27 -27.26 20.33
C VAL A 130 -5.66 -27.36 20.96
N ASN A 131 -6.49 -26.31 20.87
CA ASN A 131 -7.86 -26.34 21.38
C ASN A 131 -8.68 -27.46 20.73
N LEU A 132 -8.64 -27.58 19.40
CA LEU A 132 -9.37 -28.61 18.66
C LEU A 132 -8.86 -30.03 18.98
N TRP A 133 -7.55 -30.21 19.08
CA TRP A 133 -6.95 -31.49 19.46
C TRP A 133 -7.37 -31.91 20.87
N LEU A 134 -7.39 -30.98 21.83
CA LEU A 134 -7.85 -31.24 23.19
C LEU A 134 -9.35 -31.58 23.25
N MET A 135 -10.21 -30.86 22.51
CA MET A 135 -11.63 -31.19 22.40
C MET A 135 -11.84 -32.58 21.78
N GLY A 136 -11.10 -32.89 20.71
CA GLY A 136 -11.15 -34.17 20.02
C GLY A 136 -10.68 -35.33 20.90
N THR A 137 -9.54 -35.20 21.58
CA THR A 137 -9.03 -36.25 22.48
C THR A 137 -9.93 -36.47 23.70
N ARG A 138 -10.57 -35.41 24.21
CA ARG A 138 -11.53 -35.49 25.32
C ARG A 138 -12.94 -35.89 24.89
N GLN A 139 -13.21 -36.00 23.58
CA GLN A 139 -14.53 -36.27 23.01
C GLN A 139 -15.63 -35.35 23.58
N ASN A 140 -15.27 -34.10 23.88
CA ASN A 140 -16.14 -33.13 24.51
C ASN A 140 -15.81 -31.71 24.02
N PHE A 141 -16.79 -31.03 23.45
CA PHE A 141 -16.65 -29.64 23.00
C PHE A 141 -16.35 -28.67 24.15
N ALA A 142 -16.83 -28.96 25.36
CA ALA A 142 -16.48 -28.21 26.58
C ALA A 142 -15.21 -28.76 27.26
N GLY A 143 -14.45 -29.62 26.58
CA GLY A 143 -13.23 -30.21 27.10
C GLY A 143 -12.05 -29.25 27.20
N VAL A 144 -12.19 -27.98 26.78
CA VAL A 144 -11.16 -26.94 26.88
C VAL A 144 -11.68 -25.80 27.73
N ASP A 145 -10.78 -25.18 28.49
CA ASP A 145 -11.13 -24.02 29.31
C ASP A 145 -11.65 -22.87 28.44
N TYR A 146 -12.77 -22.28 28.84
CA TYR A 146 -13.41 -21.19 28.10
C TYR A 146 -12.47 -19.99 27.89
N SER A 147 -11.57 -19.72 28.84
CA SER A 147 -10.54 -18.69 28.76
C SER A 147 -9.60 -18.91 27.58
N TRP A 148 -9.28 -20.17 27.22
CA TRP A 148 -8.41 -20.47 26.08
C TRP A 148 -9.11 -20.28 24.74
N ILE A 149 -10.43 -20.49 24.70
CA ILE A 149 -11.25 -20.19 23.53
C ILE A 149 -11.33 -18.66 23.33
N LEU A 150 -11.53 -17.92 24.42
CA LEU A 150 -11.51 -16.45 24.40
C LEU A 150 -10.15 -15.89 23.99
N ALA A 151 -9.04 -16.45 24.50
CA ALA A 151 -7.69 -16.03 24.12
C ALA A 151 -7.46 -16.14 22.61
N HIS A 152 -7.84 -17.28 22.03
CA HIS A 152 -7.78 -17.52 20.60
C HIS A 152 -8.65 -16.52 19.82
N GLY A 153 -9.91 -16.38 20.20
CA GLY A 153 -10.85 -15.46 19.53
C GLY A 153 -10.37 -14.00 19.59
N HIS A 154 -9.88 -13.56 20.74
CA HIS A 154 -9.32 -12.22 20.92
C HIS A 154 -8.12 -11.98 20.02
N ALA A 155 -7.19 -12.94 19.94
CA ALA A 155 -6.02 -12.84 19.08
C ALA A 155 -6.39 -12.83 17.58
N MET A 156 -7.44 -13.56 17.17
CA MET A 156 -7.93 -13.52 15.79
C MET A 156 -8.54 -12.16 15.43
N VAL A 157 -9.33 -11.56 16.33
CA VAL A 157 -9.97 -10.26 16.07
C VAL A 157 -8.97 -9.10 16.19
N PHE A 158 -8.32 -8.93 17.34
CA PHE A 158 -7.43 -7.78 17.55
C PHE A 158 -6.06 -7.95 16.91
N GLY A 159 -5.56 -9.18 16.84
CA GLY A 159 -4.30 -9.47 16.17
C GLY A 159 -4.46 -9.57 14.67
N VAL A 160 -5.10 -10.62 14.17
CA VAL A 160 -5.16 -10.83 12.72
C VAL A 160 -5.96 -9.74 12.04
N VAL A 161 -7.26 -9.61 12.35
CA VAL A 161 -8.11 -8.61 11.68
C VAL A 161 -7.65 -7.19 11.99
N GLY A 162 -7.35 -6.89 13.26
CA GLY A 162 -6.89 -5.58 13.71
C GLY A 162 -5.61 -5.12 13.02
N PHE A 163 -4.54 -5.92 12.99
CA PHE A 163 -3.31 -5.51 12.31
C PHE A 163 -3.49 -5.33 10.80
N PHE A 164 -4.27 -6.18 10.13
CA PHE A 164 -4.55 -6.02 8.71
C PHE A 164 -5.33 -4.74 8.42
N ILE A 165 -6.36 -4.44 9.21
CA ILE A 165 -7.12 -3.18 9.07
C ILE A 165 -6.22 -1.98 9.28
N MET A 166 -5.42 -1.95 10.35
CA MET A 166 -4.56 -0.82 10.65
C MET A 166 -3.49 -0.61 9.56
N GLY A 167 -2.82 -1.68 9.14
CA GLY A 167 -1.81 -1.64 8.08
C GLY A 167 -2.37 -1.19 6.74
N PHE A 168 -3.53 -1.74 6.35
CA PHE A 168 -4.21 -1.33 5.12
C PHE A 168 -4.67 0.12 5.19
N ALA A 169 -5.26 0.55 6.30
CA ALA A 169 -5.79 1.90 6.43
C ALA A 169 -4.70 2.98 6.37
N TYR A 170 -3.56 2.78 7.04
CA TYR A 170 -2.41 3.70 6.95
C TYR A 170 -1.84 3.80 5.53
N GLN A 171 -1.97 2.73 4.74
CA GLN A 171 -1.54 2.69 3.34
C GLN A 171 -2.62 3.33 2.45
N ALA A 172 -3.84 2.83 2.44
CA ALA A 172 -4.87 3.18 1.48
C ALA A 172 -5.43 4.60 1.63
N PHE A 173 -5.73 5.04 2.86
CA PHE A 173 -6.47 6.27 3.07
C PHE A 173 -5.75 7.57 2.67
N PRO A 174 -4.44 7.76 2.97
CA PRO A 174 -3.71 8.91 2.45
C PRO A 174 -3.79 9.00 0.91
N ARG A 175 -3.75 7.85 0.22
CA ARG A 175 -3.78 7.78 -1.25
C ARG A 175 -5.13 8.13 -1.83
N PHE A 176 -6.21 7.60 -1.26
CA PHE A 176 -7.58 7.95 -1.70
C PHE A 176 -7.91 9.42 -1.47
N LYS A 177 -7.18 10.09 -0.58
CA LYS A 177 -7.33 11.51 -0.28
C LYS A 177 -6.22 12.38 -0.86
N HIS A 178 -5.36 11.82 -1.72
CA HIS A 178 -4.24 12.53 -2.36
C HIS A 178 -3.37 13.32 -1.36
N THR A 179 -3.21 12.80 -0.14
CA THR A 179 -2.44 13.43 0.95
C THR A 179 -1.36 12.49 1.48
N ASN A 180 -0.55 12.98 2.43
CA ASN A 180 0.47 12.16 3.09
C ASN A 180 -0.03 11.71 4.46
N LEU A 181 0.45 10.55 4.92
CA LEU A 181 0.13 10.07 6.26
C LEU A 181 0.62 11.05 7.32
N TRP A 182 -0.28 11.47 8.20
CA TRP A 182 0.05 12.39 9.28
C TRP A 182 0.93 11.70 10.34
N ARG A 183 2.16 12.19 10.50
CA ARG A 183 3.15 11.69 11.48
C ARG A 183 3.34 10.16 11.46
N PRO A 184 4.04 9.59 10.45
CA PRO A 184 4.23 8.15 10.30
C PRO A 184 4.87 7.45 11.52
N THR A 185 5.68 8.16 12.31
CA THR A 185 6.28 7.61 13.55
C THR A 185 5.23 7.30 14.62
N LEU A 186 4.20 8.15 14.75
CA LEU A 186 3.09 7.90 15.69
C LEU A 186 2.21 6.76 15.21
N ALA A 187 1.96 6.69 13.89
CA ALA A 187 1.28 5.56 13.28
C ALA A 187 2.01 4.25 13.60
N PHE A 188 3.34 4.22 13.46
CA PHE A 188 4.15 3.05 13.80
C PHE A 188 4.12 2.68 15.29
N ALA A 189 4.00 3.66 16.19
CA ALA A 189 3.89 3.41 17.63
C ALA A 189 2.62 2.63 18.03
N THR A 190 1.58 2.63 17.18
CA THR A 190 0.37 1.81 17.43
C THR A 190 0.64 0.30 17.34
N LEU A 191 1.66 -0.12 16.58
CA LEU A 191 2.02 -1.53 16.40
C LEU A 191 2.47 -2.20 17.70
N PRO A 192 3.56 -1.76 18.38
CA PRO A 192 4.01 -2.39 19.62
C PRO A 192 2.96 -2.27 20.73
N LEU A 193 2.17 -1.18 20.74
CA LEU A 193 1.13 -0.97 21.74
C LEU A 193 0.00 -2.01 21.61
N MET A 194 -0.47 -2.25 20.39
CA MET A 194 -1.45 -3.31 20.10
C MET A 194 -0.87 -4.70 20.35
N ALA A 195 0.35 -4.98 19.88
CA ALA A 195 1.01 -6.28 20.04
C ALA A 195 1.24 -6.65 21.51
N ALA A 196 1.72 -5.70 22.32
CA ALA A 196 1.89 -5.90 23.76
C ALA A 196 0.55 -6.17 24.45
N GLY A 197 -0.50 -5.44 24.06
CA GLY A 197 -1.85 -5.67 24.57
C GLY A 197 -2.38 -7.07 24.25
N ILE A 198 -2.21 -7.56 23.02
CA ILE A 198 -2.63 -8.92 22.62
C ILE A 198 -1.82 -9.99 23.37
N ALA A 199 -0.51 -9.82 23.47
CA ALA A 199 0.36 -10.76 24.18
C ALA A 199 0.01 -10.85 25.67
N LEU A 200 -0.21 -9.70 26.32
CA LEU A 200 -0.66 -9.64 27.71
C LEU A 200 -2.05 -10.27 27.89
N GLN A 201 -2.98 -10.05 26.94
CA GLN A 201 -4.31 -10.67 26.98
C GLN A 201 -4.21 -12.20 26.89
N ALA A 202 -3.42 -12.72 25.96
CA ALA A 202 -3.18 -14.16 25.84
C ALA A 202 -2.55 -14.75 27.11
N GLY A 203 -1.55 -14.06 27.67
CA GLY A 203 -0.92 -14.44 28.94
C GLY A 203 -1.89 -14.40 30.13
N ALA A 204 -2.77 -13.40 30.20
CA ALA A 204 -3.81 -13.32 31.22
C ALA A 204 -4.71 -14.55 31.14
N HIS A 205 -5.22 -14.88 29.94
CA HIS A 205 -6.11 -16.02 29.76
C HIS A 205 -5.49 -17.38 30.12
N LEU A 206 -4.16 -17.54 29.97
CA LEU A 206 -3.44 -18.73 30.45
C LEU A 206 -3.42 -18.84 31.98
N LEU A 207 -3.38 -17.70 32.67
CA LEU A 207 -3.32 -17.64 34.12
C LEU A 207 -4.69 -17.70 34.77
N ALA A 208 -5.77 -17.50 34.01
CA ALA A 208 -7.14 -17.52 34.54
C ALA A 208 -7.47 -18.84 35.27
N PRO A 209 -8.21 -18.81 36.39
CA PRO A 209 -8.69 -17.62 37.13
C PRO A 209 -7.69 -17.12 38.19
N ARG A 210 -6.44 -17.59 38.18
CA ARG A 210 -5.44 -17.24 39.21
C ARG A 210 -5.06 -15.76 39.13
N GLY A 211 -4.79 -15.16 40.28
CA GLY A 211 -4.12 -13.85 40.31
C GLY A 211 -2.76 -13.96 39.63
N PRO A 212 -2.37 -13.04 38.71
CA PRO A 212 -2.91 -11.68 38.50
C PRO A 212 -3.81 -11.49 37.25
N PHE A 213 -4.64 -12.47 36.87
CA PHE A 213 -5.49 -12.44 35.65
C PHE A 213 -6.19 -11.09 35.38
N LEU A 214 -6.95 -10.56 36.36
CA LEU A 214 -7.75 -9.34 36.18
C LEU A 214 -6.87 -8.11 35.89
N ALA A 215 -5.76 -7.95 36.62
CA ALA A 215 -4.86 -6.82 36.44
C ALA A 215 -4.19 -6.85 35.05
N LEU A 216 -3.76 -8.03 34.60
CA LEU A 216 -3.19 -8.22 33.27
C LEU A 216 -4.22 -7.96 32.16
N GLY A 217 -5.46 -8.44 32.33
CA GLY A 217 -6.54 -8.20 31.38
C GLY A 217 -6.91 -6.72 31.25
N LEU A 218 -7.00 -5.99 32.37
CA LEU A 218 -7.27 -4.55 32.36
C LEU A 218 -6.13 -3.76 31.70
N LEU A 219 -4.88 -4.10 32.00
CA LEU A 219 -3.72 -3.49 31.37
C LEU A 219 -3.71 -3.76 29.85
N ALA A 220 -3.91 -5.02 29.47
CA ALA A 220 -3.99 -5.45 28.07
C ALA A 220 -5.08 -4.68 27.30
N GLY A 221 -6.29 -4.60 27.85
CA GLY A 221 -7.39 -3.84 27.25
C GLY A 221 -7.07 -2.34 27.13
N THR A 222 -6.45 -1.75 28.15
CA THR A 222 -6.04 -0.33 28.13
C THR A 222 -5.04 -0.05 27.02
N LEU A 223 -4.01 -0.89 26.85
CA LEU A 223 -3.03 -0.73 25.78
C LEU A 223 -3.70 -0.83 24.39
N GLN A 224 -4.59 -1.79 24.19
CA GLN A 224 -5.30 -1.96 22.92
C GLN A 224 -6.23 -0.78 22.61
N LEU A 225 -6.96 -0.27 23.61
CA LEU A 225 -7.79 0.91 23.46
C LEU A 225 -6.96 2.15 23.10
N LEU A 226 -5.81 2.35 23.75
CA LEU A 226 -4.90 3.43 23.42
C LEU A 226 -4.34 3.29 21.99
N ALA A 227 -4.03 2.07 21.54
CA ALA A 227 -3.60 1.83 20.16
C ALA A 227 -4.68 2.20 19.14
N VAL A 228 -5.93 1.80 19.39
CA VAL A 228 -7.07 2.15 18.53
C VAL A 228 -7.35 3.65 18.53
N ALA A 229 -7.31 4.30 19.69
CA ALA A 229 -7.52 5.74 19.80
C ALA A 229 -6.43 6.53 19.04
N LEU A 230 -5.16 6.11 19.20
CA LEU A 230 -4.04 6.72 18.48
C LEU A 230 -4.15 6.49 16.97
N PHE A 231 -4.54 5.30 16.54
CA PHE A 231 -4.82 4.96 15.13
C PHE A 231 -5.90 5.87 14.53
N ALA A 232 -7.05 5.97 15.21
CA ALA A 232 -8.16 6.80 14.76
C ALA A 232 -7.77 8.28 14.71
N TRP A 233 -6.99 8.75 15.68
CA TRP A 233 -6.51 10.13 15.70
C TRP A 233 -5.56 10.42 14.54
N VAL A 234 -4.60 9.54 14.25
CA VAL A 234 -3.69 9.67 13.11
C VAL A 234 -4.45 9.76 11.79
N LEU A 235 -5.43 8.87 11.58
CA LEU A 235 -6.25 8.90 10.37
C LEU A 235 -7.12 10.16 10.28
N ARG A 236 -7.73 10.58 11.40
CA ARG A 236 -8.50 11.82 11.44
C ARG A 236 -7.65 13.02 11.06
N GLN A 237 -6.43 13.13 11.57
CA GLN A 237 -5.53 14.23 11.19
C GLN A 237 -5.09 14.13 9.74
N THR A 238 -4.81 12.93 9.24
CA THR A 238 -4.51 12.68 7.83
C THR A 238 -5.65 13.20 6.93
N PHE A 239 -6.90 12.94 7.29
CA PHE A 239 -8.06 13.45 6.55
C PHE A 239 -8.26 14.96 6.65
N ARG A 240 -7.80 15.60 7.73
CA ARG A 240 -7.85 17.07 7.85
C ARG A 240 -6.78 17.78 7.01
N GLN A 241 -5.80 17.05 6.49
CA GLN A 241 -4.74 17.58 5.62
C GLN A 241 -5.06 17.43 4.12
N ALA A 242 -6.15 16.75 3.78
CA ALA A 242 -6.65 16.59 2.42
C ALA A 242 -7.67 17.69 2.11
#